data_AF-A0A0A3I8U2-F1
#
_entry.id   AF-A0A0A3I8U2-F1
#
_cell.length_a   1.000
_cell.length_b   1.000
_cell.length_c   1.000
_cell.angle_alpha   90.00
_cell.angle_beta   90.00
_cell.angle_gamma   90.00
#
_symmetry.space_group_name_H-M   'P 1'
#
loop_
_entity.id
_entity.type
_entity.pdbx_description
1 polymer ?
#
loop_
_entity_poly.entity_id
_entity_poly.type
_entity_poly.pdbx_seq_one_letter_code
_entity_poly.pdbx_strand_id
1 'polypeptide(L)'
;MSNNEEKPPSIKLKIGEDEIKTYRGTYSWSYYDKSTGQRVAVEADHAPPTEMVNIEQGVRVNLIEPVKLNFEKEPTQYEIRVWDNKNVIATYNTFEEIKEKGKYIFEIVGTWEGSTATYVVALDIQ
;
A
#
# COMPACT_ATOMS: atom_id res chain seq x y z
N MET A 1 5.21 -20.15 -6.36
CA MET A 1 3.84 -20.41 -6.87
C MET A 1 3.45 -19.20 -7.71
N SER A 2 3.39 -19.31 -9.04
CA SER A 2 3.11 -18.18 -9.93
C SER A 2 1.81 -17.44 -9.59
N ASN A 3 1.79 -16.11 -9.76
CA ASN A 3 0.57 -15.31 -9.75
C ASN A 3 -0.35 -15.77 -10.90
N ASN A 4 -1.63 -15.98 -10.60
CA ASN A 4 -2.66 -16.31 -11.61
C ASN A 4 -3.70 -15.19 -11.75
N GLU A 5 -3.60 -14.14 -10.95
CA GLU A 5 -4.49 -12.97 -10.98
C GLU A 5 -3.91 -11.92 -11.92
N GLU A 6 -4.75 -11.40 -12.83
CA GLU A 6 -4.32 -10.45 -13.86
C GLU A 6 -3.94 -9.06 -13.30
N LYS A 7 -4.26 -8.79 -12.04
CA LYS A 7 -4.06 -7.50 -11.37
C LYS A 7 -3.49 -7.69 -9.97
N PRO A 8 -2.78 -6.69 -9.42
CA PRO A 8 -2.34 -6.73 -8.04
C PRO A 8 -3.53 -6.88 -7.07
N PRO A 9 -3.35 -7.60 -5.95
CA PRO A 9 -4.39 -7.81 -4.93
C PRO A 9 -4.95 -6.50 -4.41
N SER A 10 -6.20 -6.50 -3.98
CA SER A 10 -6.74 -5.40 -3.19
C SER A 10 -6.23 -5.46 -1.74
N ILE A 11 -6.24 -4.32 -1.05
CA ILE A 11 -5.90 -4.22 0.38
C ILE A 11 -7.02 -3.49 1.12
N LYS A 12 -7.32 -3.94 2.33
CA LYS A 12 -8.16 -3.21 3.29
C LYS A 12 -7.33 -2.86 4.51
N LEU A 13 -7.16 -1.56 4.75
CA LEU A 13 -6.57 -1.04 5.97
C LEU A 13 -7.68 -0.86 7.01
N LYS A 14 -7.49 -1.44 8.20
CA LYS A 14 -8.32 -1.19 9.37
C LYS A 14 -7.47 -0.70 10.52
N ILE A 15 -7.94 0.35 11.21
CA ILE A 15 -7.32 0.85 12.44
C ILE A 15 -8.45 0.95 13.47
N GLY A 16 -8.37 0.12 14.51
CA GLY A 16 -9.50 -0.06 15.43
C GLY A 16 -10.74 -0.59 14.72
N GLU A 17 -11.84 0.16 14.79
CA GLU A 17 -13.11 -0.15 14.09
C GLU A 17 -13.22 0.51 12.71
N ASP A 18 -12.34 1.45 12.38
CA ASP A 18 -12.41 2.22 11.14
C ASP A 18 -11.81 1.44 9.96
N GLU A 19 -12.58 1.32 8.88
CA GLU A 19 -12.07 0.84 7.58
C GLU A 19 -11.63 2.01 6.73
N ILE A 20 -10.34 2.09 6.46
CA ILE A 20 -9.71 3.23 5.80
C ILE A 20 -9.45 2.88 4.35
N LYS A 21 -9.96 3.73 3.45
CA LYS A 21 -9.78 3.58 2.02
C LYS A 21 -8.32 3.84 1.62
N THR A 22 -7.75 2.91 0.89
CA THR A 22 -6.45 3.02 0.22
C THR A 22 -6.63 3.20 -1.29
N TYR A 23 -5.61 3.75 -1.94
CA TYR A 23 -5.57 3.94 -3.39
C TYR A 23 -4.40 3.19 -3.98
N ARG A 24 -4.64 2.30 -4.94
CA ARG A 24 -3.55 1.59 -5.63
C ARG A 24 -2.77 2.57 -6.50
N GLY A 25 -1.46 2.64 -6.28
CA GLY A 25 -0.53 3.46 -7.05
C GLY A 25 0.16 2.64 -8.14
N THR A 26 1.42 2.96 -8.39
CA THR A 26 2.27 2.27 -9.36
C THR A 26 2.41 0.79 -9.03
N TYR A 27 2.43 -0.05 -10.06
CA TYR A 27 2.69 -1.48 -9.93
C TYR A 27 3.44 -2.06 -11.14
N SER A 28 4.27 -3.06 -10.84
CA SER A 28 4.90 -3.98 -11.80
C SER A 28 4.35 -5.38 -11.51
N TRP A 29 3.52 -5.91 -12.40
CA TRP A 29 2.78 -7.15 -12.14
C TRP A 29 3.02 -8.20 -13.20
N SER A 30 3.40 -9.40 -12.78
CA SER A 30 3.49 -10.56 -13.67
C SER A 30 2.50 -11.63 -13.23
N TYR A 31 1.78 -12.21 -14.20
CA TYR A 31 0.84 -13.31 -13.97
C TYR A 31 0.89 -14.33 -15.10
N TYR A 32 0.44 -15.55 -14.82
CA TYR A 32 0.29 -16.61 -15.80
C TYR A 32 -1.13 -16.61 -16.35
N ASP A 33 -1.27 -16.29 -17.63
CA ASP A 33 -2.53 -16.34 -18.36
C ASP A 33 -2.81 -17.78 -18.79
N LYS A 34 -3.84 -18.38 -18.18
CA LYS A 34 -4.23 -19.77 -18.48
C LYS A 34 -4.86 -19.94 -19.86
N SER A 35 -5.40 -18.88 -20.45
CA SER A 35 -6.03 -18.93 -21.77
C SER A 35 -5.00 -19.01 -22.90
N THR A 36 -3.89 -18.27 -22.76
CA THR A 36 -2.79 -18.26 -23.73
C THR A 36 -1.66 -19.21 -23.36
N GLY A 37 -1.59 -19.63 -22.09
CA GLY A 37 -0.50 -20.46 -21.55
C GLY A 37 0.82 -19.69 -21.40
N GLN A 38 0.76 -18.36 -21.37
CA GLN A 38 1.94 -17.48 -21.35
C GLN A 38 2.02 -16.67 -20.06
N ARG A 39 3.22 -16.21 -19.72
CA ARG A 39 3.40 -15.16 -18.70
C ARG A 39 3.17 -13.80 -19.33
N VAL A 40 2.32 -13.00 -18.69
CA VAL A 40 2.08 -11.61 -19.03
C VAL A 40 2.77 -10.74 -17.98
N ALA A 41 3.35 -9.63 -18.40
CA ALA A 41 3.88 -8.59 -17.54
C ALA A 41 3.16 -7.28 -17.84
N VAL A 42 2.75 -6.57 -16.81
CA VAL A 42 2.00 -5.33 -16.87
C VAL A 42 2.71 -4.32 -15.97
N GLU A 43 3.04 -3.18 -16.55
CA GLU A 43 3.53 -2.00 -15.83
C GLU A 43 2.43 -0.95 -15.89
N ALA A 44 2.14 -0.34 -14.74
CA ALA A 44 1.24 0.79 -14.68
C ALA A 44 1.85 1.85 -13.77
N ASP A 45 2.18 2.98 -14.38
CA ASP A 45 2.62 4.17 -13.66
C ASP A 45 1.42 4.97 -13.18
N HIS A 46 1.54 5.52 -11.97
CA HIS A 46 0.58 6.44 -11.39
C HIS A 46 1.27 7.74 -10.96
N ALA A 47 0.47 8.77 -10.67
CA ALA A 47 0.96 9.98 -10.03
C ALA A 47 1.67 9.63 -8.70
N PRO A 48 2.69 10.39 -8.27
CA PRO A 48 3.39 10.14 -7.00
C PRO A 48 2.43 10.19 -5.80
N PRO A 49 2.75 9.54 -4.67
CA PRO A 49 1.85 9.50 -3.51
C PRO A 49 1.33 10.88 -3.05
N THR A 50 2.18 11.90 -3.14
CA THR A 50 1.88 13.31 -2.80
C THR A 50 0.84 13.97 -3.71
N GLU A 51 0.61 13.44 -4.91
CA GLU A 51 -0.41 13.89 -5.87
C GLU A 51 -1.65 12.98 -5.89
N MET A 52 -1.54 11.76 -5.34
CA MET A 52 -2.65 10.79 -5.27
C MET A 52 -3.65 11.09 -4.17
N VAL A 53 -3.17 11.59 -3.03
CA VAL A 53 -3.98 11.84 -1.84
C VAL A 53 -3.68 13.22 -1.28
N ASN A 54 -4.68 13.85 -0.68
CA ASN A 54 -4.50 15.12 0.00
C ASN A 54 -4.14 14.88 1.48
N ILE A 55 -2.89 15.17 1.85
CA ILE A 55 -2.38 15.04 3.21
C ILE A 55 -3.23 15.80 4.24
N GLU A 56 -3.82 16.94 3.86
CA GLU A 56 -4.66 17.74 4.76
C GLU A 56 -5.99 17.07 5.09
N GLN A 57 -6.44 16.16 4.23
CA GLN A 57 -7.64 15.34 4.38
C GLN A 57 -7.34 13.97 4.99
N GLY A 58 -6.17 13.80 5.63
CA GLY A 58 -5.80 12.57 6.30
C GLY A 58 -6.85 12.12 7.31
N VAL A 59 -7.15 10.82 7.32
CA VAL A 59 -8.10 10.25 8.28
C VAL A 59 -7.45 10.26 9.66
N ARG A 60 -8.14 10.85 10.63
CA ARG A 60 -7.66 10.93 12.01
C ARG A 60 -7.70 9.55 12.65
N VAL A 61 -6.56 9.06 13.13
CA VAL A 61 -6.40 7.70 13.64
C VAL A 61 -5.48 7.65 14.86
N ASN A 62 -5.63 6.60 15.66
CA ASN A 62 -4.75 6.31 16.78
C ASN A 62 -4.05 4.97 16.57
N LEU A 63 -2.72 4.98 16.36
CA LEU A 63 -1.94 3.76 16.13
C LEU A 63 -1.70 2.92 17.40
N ILE A 64 -2.20 3.35 18.56
CA ILE A 64 -2.33 2.49 19.75
C ILE A 64 -3.41 1.43 19.53
N GLU A 65 -4.40 1.71 18.68
CA GLU A 65 -5.41 0.73 18.30
C GLU A 65 -4.84 -0.31 17.34
N PRO A 66 -5.38 -1.55 17.34
CA PRO A 66 -4.90 -2.59 16.45
C PRO A 66 -5.00 -2.16 14.98
N VAL A 67 -3.88 -2.25 14.27
CA VAL A 67 -3.82 -2.02 12.82
C VAL A 67 -3.86 -3.36 12.10
N LYS A 68 -4.70 -3.47 11.06
CA LYS A 68 -4.80 -4.67 10.22
C LYS A 68 -4.71 -4.28 8.75
N LEU A 69 -3.71 -4.84 8.08
CA LEU A 69 -3.59 -4.83 6.63
C LEU A 69 -4.10 -6.17 6.11
N ASN A 70 -5.31 -6.19 5.56
CA ASN A 70 -5.87 -7.40 4.98
C ASN A 70 -5.68 -7.35 3.47
N PHE A 71 -4.66 -8.06 2.98
CA PHE A 71 -4.48 -8.27 1.55
C PHE A 71 -5.40 -9.39 1.07
N GLU A 72 -6.02 -9.22 -0.09
CA GLU A 72 -6.77 -10.30 -0.75
C GLU A 72 -5.88 -11.53 -1.02
N LYS A 73 -4.60 -11.27 -1.30
CA LYS A 73 -3.52 -12.25 -1.33
C LYS A 73 -2.29 -11.65 -0.64
N GLU A 74 -1.85 -12.29 0.43
CA GLU A 74 -0.70 -11.83 1.21
C GLU A 74 0.57 -11.69 0.34
N PRO A 75 1.30 -10.56 0.47
CA PRO A 75 2.60 -10.41 -0.13
C PRO A 75 3.63 -11.31 0.57
N THR A 76 4.74 -11.60 -0.12
CA THR A 76 5.88 -12.26 0.51
C THR A 76 6.58 -11.35 1.52
N GLN A 77 6.50 -10.04 1.28
CA GLN A 77 6.95 -8.99 2.20
C GLN A 77 6.26 -7.68 1.84
N TYR A 78 6.13 -6.78 2.81
CA TYR A 78 5.75 -5.40 2.55
C TYR A 78 6.60 -4.45 3.40
N GLU A 79 6.68 -3.20 2.95
CA GLU A 79 7.22 -2.08 3.72
C GLU A 79 6.25 -0.92 3.67
N ILE A 80 6.36 -0.01 4.64
CA ILE A 80 5.54 1.19 4.76
C ILE A 80 6.47 2.38 4.67
N ARG A 81 6.37 3.16 3.59
CA ARG A 81 7.09 4.40 3.41
C ARG A 81 6.23 5.55 3.92
N VAL A 82 6.79 6.34 4.82
CA VAL A 82 6.13 7.52 5.37
C VAL A 82 6.64 8.73 4.60
N TRP A 83 5.72 9.47 4.03
CA TRP A 83 5.97 10.66 3.25
C TRP A 83 5.49 11.89 4.01
N ASP A 84 6.32 12.93 4.02
CA ASP A 84 5.83 14.29 4.23
C ASP A 84 5.17 14.81 2.93
N ASN A 85 5.06 16.13 2.76
CA ASN A 85 4.47 16.71 1.57
C ASN A 85 5.31 16.57 0.28
N LYS A 86 6.54 16.05 0.37
CA LYS A 86 7.51 16.00 -0.75
C LYS A 86 8.38 14.75 -0.77
N ASN A 87 8.83 14.27 0.38
CA ASN A 87 9.87 13.26 0.51
C ASN A 87 9.43 12.10 1.40
N VAL A 88 10.00 10.92 1.13
CA VAL A 88 10.02 9.84 2.11
C VAL A 88 10.90 10.26 3.28
N ILE A 89 10.33 10.29 4.48
CA ILE A 89 11.03 10.66 5.73
C ILE A 89 11.39 9.43 6.57
N ALA A 90 10.69 8.32 6.40
CA ALA A 90 10.93 7.07 7.12
C ALA A 90 10.41 5.85 6.33
N THR A 91 10.89 4.67 6.70
CA THR A 91 10.41 3.38 6.18
C THR A 91 10.36 2.36 7.31
N TYR A 92 9.24 1.66 7.43
CA TYR A 92 8.94 0.70 8.48
C TYR A 92 8.47 -0.63 7.92
N ASN A 93 8.56 -1.69 8.72
CA ASN A 93 7.99 -2.99 8.35
C ASN A 93 6.53 -3.13 8.79
N THR A 94 6.12 -2.45 9.87
CA THR A 94 4.76 -2.51 10.39
C THR A 94 4.26 -1.15 10.88
N PHE A 95 2.95 -0.99 11.05
CA PHE A 95 2.38 0.27 11.54
C PHE A 95 2.71 0.53 13.02
N GLU A 96 2.96 -0.52 13.81
CA GLU A 96 3.33 -0.42 15.22
C GLU A 96 4.72 0.18 15.46
N GLU A 97 5.58 0.19 14.43
CA GLU A 97 6.92 0.78 14.49
C GLU A 97 6.92 2.31 14.28
N ILE A 98 5.82 2.85 13.73
CA ILE A 98 5.67 4.27 13.40
C ILE A 98 5.62 5.11 14.67
N LYS A 99 6.46 6.15 14.73
CA LYS A 99 6.58 7.05 15.90
C LYS A 99 6.09 8.46 15.60
N GLU A 100 5.86 8.73 14.33
CA GLU A 100 5.45 10.01 13.79
C GLU A 100 4.05 10.37 14.29
N LYS A 101 3.87 11.66 14.62
CA LYS A 101 2.58 12.26 14.96
C LYS A 101 2.24 13.37 13.99
N GLY A 102 0.96 13.54 13.71
CA GLY A 102 0.42 14.47 12.75
C GLY A 102 0.11 13.83 11.39
N LYS A 103 0.00 14.68 10.37
CA LYS A 103 -0.46 14.30 9.04
C LYS A 103 0.69 13.81 8.16
N TYR A 104 0.54 12.62 7.59
CA TYR A 104 1.49 12.04 6.65
C TYR A 104 0.77 11.24 5.57
N ILE A 105 1.49 10.97 4.49
CA ILE A 105 1.08 10.02 3.46
C ILE A 105 1.83 8.72 3.71
N PHE A 106 1.09 7.61 3.72
CA PHE A 106 1.63 6.27 3.88
C PHE A 106 1.52 5.54 2.56
N GLU A 107 2.65 5.09 2.05
CA GLU A 107 2.74 4.24 0.87
C GLU A 107 3.15 2.84 1.34
N ILE A 108 2.22 1.90 1.22
CA ILE A 108 2.43 0.49 1.52
C ILE A 108 2.92 -0.18 0.24
N VAL A 109 4.15 -0.67 0.25
CA VAL A 109 4.77 -1.34 -0.91
C VAL A 109 4.72 -2.83 -0.68
N GLY A 110 3.80 -3.51 -1.35
CA GLY A 110 3.70 -4.97 -1.32
C GLY A 110 4.59 -5.60 -2.39
N THR A 111 5.31 -6.66 -2.01
CA THR A 111 6.10 -7.49 -2.92
C THR A 111 5.54 -8.90 -2.96
N TRP A 112 5.28 -9.41 -4.15
CA TRP A 112 4.95 -10.79 -4.46
C TRP A 112 6.05 -11.38 -5.35
N GLU A 113 5.93 -12.65 -5.74
CA GLU A 113 6.94 -13.39 -6.52
C GLU A 113 7.29 -12.69 -7.86
N GLY A 114 8.30 -11.80 -7.82
CA GLY A 114 8.71 -10.97 -8.96
C GLY A 114 7.70 -9.89 -9.35
N SER A 115 6.86 -9.43 -8.42
CA SER A 115 5.86 -8.38 -8.70
C SER A 115 5.73 -7.42 -7.51
N THR A 116 5.40 -6.17 -7.78
CA THR A 116 5.25 -5.13 -6.77
C THR A 116 3.99 -4.31 -7.04
N ALA A 117 3.36 -3.84 -5.97
CA ALA A 117 2.30 -2.86 -6.06
C ALA A 117 2.31 -1.94 -4.84
N THR A 118 1.95 -0.69 -5.06
CA THR A 118 1.89 0.34 -4.01
C THR A 118 0.44 0.67 -3.67
N TYR A 119 0.19 1.00 -2.41
CA TYR A 119 -1.11 1.42 -1.91
C TYR A 119 -0.92 2.65 -1.02
N VAL A 120 -1.62 3.73 -1.36
CA VAL A 120 -1.41 5.05 -0.76
C VAL A 120 -2.61 5.45 0.08
N VAL A 121 -2.35 6.04 1.25
CA VAL A 121 -3.36 6.59 2.15
C VAL A 121 -2.80 7.81 2.90
N ALA A 122 -3.64 8.81 3.15
CA ALA A 122 -3.29 9.93 4.03
C ALA A 122 -3.89 9.69 5.43
N LEU A 123 -3.08 9.81 6.48
CA LEU A 123 -3.51 9.63 7.87
C LEU A 123 -3.05 10.82 8.72
N ASP A 124 -3.83 11.15 9.74
CA ASP A 124 -3.50 12.11 10.80
C ASP A 124 -3.35 11.37 12.13
N ILE A 125 -2.11 11.01 12.48
CA ILE A 125 -1.77 10.18 13.65
C ILE A 125 -1.77 11.02 14.92
N GLN A 126 -2.50 10.56 15.94
CA GLN A 126 -2.68 11.26 17.22
C GLN A 126 -1.72 10.80 18.33
#